data_AF-A0A932W8N1-F1
#
_entry.id   AF-A0A932W8N1-F1
#
_cell.length_a   1.000
_cell.length_b   1.000
_cell.length_c   1.000
_cell.angle_alpha   90.00
_cell.angle_beta   90.00
_cell.angle_gamma   90.00
#
_symmetry.space_group_name_H-M   'P 1'
#
loop_
_entity.id
_entity.type
_entity.pdbx_description
1 polymer ?
#
loop_
_entity_poly.entity_id
_entity_poly.type
_entity_poly.pdbx_seq_one_letter_code
_entity_poly.pdbx_strand_id
1 'polypeptide(L)' 'LNAISLLPDLLKMGVRAIKVEGRQRSPTYVAQVIATLRSALDLAMRDPERYSARPEWLTTLARHAEGAQVTQGAFERPWK' A
#
# COMPACT_ATOMS: atom_id res chain seq x y z
N LEU A 1 1.17 7.93 3.58
CA LEU A 1 1.62 7.33 2.31
C LEU A 1 0.88 6.01 2.10
N ASN A 2 0.22 5.81 0.96
CA ASN A 2 -0.35 4.52 0.56
C ASN A 2 0.22 4.11 -0.79
N ALA A 3 0.92 2.98 -0.82
CA ALA A 3 1.63 2.48 -1.99
C ALA A 3 0.89 1.34 -2.72
N ILE A 4 -0.31 0.91 -2.26
CA ILE A 4 -0.93 -0.30 -2.84
C ILE A 4 -1.25 -0.16 -4.33
N SER A 5 -1.55 1.04 -4.83
CA SER A 5 -1.78 1.25 -6.26
C SER A 5 -0.51 1.20 -7.10
N LEU A 6 0.67 1.31 -6.47
CA LEU A 6 1.97 1.30 -7.14
C LEU A 6 2.60 -0.09 -7.17
N LEU A 7 1.94 -1.12 -6.59
CA LEU A 7 2.54 -2.45 -6.45
C LEU A 7 2.99 -3.08 -7.78
N PRO A 8 2.23 -3.02 -8.89
CA PRO A 8 2.70 -3.55 -10.17
C PRO A 8 3.98 -2.88 -10.65
N ASP A 9 4.06 -1.55 -10.53
CA ASP A 9 5.24 -0.78 -10.94
C ASP A 9 6.45 -1.09 -10.04
N LEU A 10 6.24 -1.19 -8.72
CA LEU A 10 7.28 -1.57 -7.77
C LEU A 10 7.83 -2.97 -8.05
N LEU A 11 6.96 -3.92 -8.38
CA LEU A 11 7.36 -5.27 -8.79
C LEU A 11 8.17 -5.23 -10.09
N LYS A 12 7.72 -4.47 -11.09
CA LYS A 12 8.40 -4.30 -12.38
C LYS A 12 9.77 -3.63 -12.23
N MET A 13 9.92 -2.70 -11.29
CA MET A 13 11.19 -2.07 -10.94
C MET A 13 12.14 -3.00 -10.17
N GLY A 14 11.70 -4.21 -9.80
CA GLY A 14 12.52 -5.19 -9.08
C GLY A 14 12.62 -4.92 -7.57
N VAL A 15 11.71 -4.15 -6.99
CA VAL A 15 11.67 -3.92 -5.53
C VAL A 15 11.44 -5.26 -4.81
N ARG A 16 12.36 -5.60 -3.88
CA ARG A 16 12.35 -6.90 -3.19
C ARG A 16 11.79 -6.85 -1.77
N ALA A 17 11.65 -5.66 -1.20
CA ALA A 17 11.18 -5.49 0.16
C ALA A 17 10.36 -4.20 0.30
N ILE A 18 9.30 -4.28 1.11
CA ILE A 18 8.51 -3.13 1.55
C ILE A 18 8.61 -3.09 3.07
N LYS A 19 9.02 -1.93 3.61
CA LYS A 19 9.08 -1.71 5.05
C LYS A 19 7.82 -0.97 5.50
N VAL A 20 7.16 -1.51 6.53
CA VAL A 20 6.02 -0.87 7.20
C VAL A 20 6.46 -0.46 8.61
N GLU A 21 6.37 0.83 8.91
CA GLU A 21 6.74 1.38 10.22
C GLU A 21 5.51 1.46 11.14
N GLY A 22 5.51 0.64 12.19
CA GLY A 22 4.41 0.54 13.16
C GLY A 22 4.72 1.13 14.54
N ARG A 23 5.83 1.87 14.71
CA ARG A 23 6.22 2.42 16.02
C ARG A 23 5.08 3.27 16.59
N GLN A 24 4.79 3.11 17.88
CA GLN A 24 3.70 3.81 18.58
C GLN A 24 2.29 3.55 18.01
N ARG A 25 2.09 2.44 17.27
CA ARG A 25 0.76 2.00 16.81
C ARG A 25 0.26 0.81 17.63
N SER A 26 -1.07 0.64 17.66
CA SER A 26 -1.69 -0.48 18.37
C SER A 26 -1.46 -1.81 17.62
N PRO A 27 -1.51 -2.96 18.31
CA PRO A 27 -1.45 -4.27 17.66
C PRO A 27 -2.52 -4.45 16.57
N THR A 28 -3.74 -3.96 16.82
CA THR A 28 -4.85 -4.01 15.85
C THR A 28 -4.54 -3.22 14.58
N TYR A 29 -3.94 -2.03 14.70
CA TYR A 29 -3.49 -1.24 13.55
C TYR A 29 -2.50 -2.04 12.71
N VAL A 30 -1.47 -2.62 13.36
CA VAL A 30 -0.42 -3.35 12.66
C VAL A 30 -1.01 -4.56 11.94
N ALA A 31 -1.88 -5.32 12.60
CA ALA A 31 -2.56 -6.46 11.99
C ALA A 31 -3.38 -6.07 10.73
N GLN A 32 -4.17 -4.99 10.81
CA GLN A 32 -5.00 -4.52 9.71
C GLN A 32 -4.18 -4.04 8.51
N VAL A 33 -3.14 -3.24 8.76
CA VAL A 33 -2.26 -2.72 7.70
C VAL A 33 -1.51 -3.86 7.02
N ILE A 34 -0.91 -4.78 7.80
CA ILE A 34 -0.15 -5.89 7.24
C ILE A 34 -1.04 -6.86 6.47
N ALA A 35 -2.21 -7.23 6.99
CA ALA A 35 -3.14 -8.11 6.29
C ALA A 35 -3.62 -7.52 4.95
N THR A 36 -3.93 -6.22 4.95
CA THR A 36 -4.34 -5.50 3.73
C THR A 36 -3.20 -5.44 2.71
N LEU A 37 -2.00 -5.05 3.14
CA LEU A 37 -0.83 -4.97 2.26
C LEU A 37 -0.45 -6.34 1.70
N ARG A 38 -0.49 -7.40 2.52
CA ARG A 38 -0.20 -8.77 2.08
C ARG A 38 -1.20 -9.22 1.01
N SER A 39 -2.50 -9.00 1.23
CA SER A 39 -3.55 -9.34 0.26
C SER A 39 -3.36 -8.62 -1.08
N ALA A 40 -3.02 -7.32 -1.03
CA ALA A 40 -2.72 -6.54 -2.22
C ALA A 40 -1.45 -7.04 -2.93
N LEU A 41 -0.39 -7.32 -2.19
CA LEU A 41 0.87 -7.83 -2.74
C LEU A 41 0.71 -9.22 -3.36
N ASP A 42 -0.04 -10.12 -2.72
CA ASP A 42 -0.36 -11.44 -3.27
C ASP A 42 -1.10 -11.34 -4.62
N LEU A 43 -2.09 -10.45 -4.71
CA LEU A 43 -2.80 -10.23 -5.97
C LEU A 43 -1.86 -9.67 -7.05
N ALA A 44 -1.04 -8.67 -6.69
CA ALA A 44 -0.10 -8.03 -7.63
C ALA A 44 0.97 -9.01 -8.12
N MET A 45 1.45 -9.92 -7.27
CA MET A 45 2.42 -10.94 -7.66
C MET A 45 1.80 -12.04 -8.54
N ARG A 46 0.53 -12.38 -8.31
CA ARG A 46 -0.18 -13.43 -9.06
C ARG A 46 -0.59 -12.96 -10.46
N ASP A 47 -1.10 -11.74 -10.57
CA ASP A 47 -1.64 -11.19 -11.82
C ASP A 47 -1.39 -9.68 -11.90
N PRO A 48 -0.13 -9.25 -12.17
CA PRO A 48 0.25 -7.84 -12.17
C PRO A 48 -0.49 -7.03 -13.24
N GLU A 49 -0.79 -7.63 -14.40
CA GLU A 49 -1.46 -6.96 -15.52
C GLU A 49 -2.94 -6.68 -15.25
N ARG A 50 -3.59 -7.51 -14.41
CA ARG A 50 -4.98 -7.30 -13.98
C ARG A 50 -5.10 -6.72 -12.58
N TYR A 51 -3.98 -6.37 -11.96
CA TYR A 51 -4.00 -5.83 -10.62
C TYR A 51 -4.75 -4.49 -10.58
N SER A 52 -5.70 -4.39 -9.67
CA SER A 52 -6.32 -3.13 -9.29
C SER A 52 -6.51 -3.11 -7.78
N ALA A 53 -6.19 -1.97 -7.16
CA ALA A 53 -6.39 -1.79 -5.73
C ALA A 53 -7.88 -1.86 -5.41
N ARG A 54 -8.28 -2.83 -4.59
CA ARG A 54 -9.69 -3.02 -4.28
C ARG A 54 -10.20 -1.92 -3.35
N PRO A 55 -11.46 -1.46 -3.51
CA PRO A 55 -12.04 -0.40 -2.68
C PRO A 55 -11.93 -0.69 -1.18
N GLU A 56 -12.15 -1.93 -0.75
CA GLU A 56 -12.08 -2.33 0.66
C GLU A 56 -10.69 -2.13 1.29
N TRP A 57 -9.63 -2.30 0.50
CA TRP A 57 -8.25 -2.06 0.93
C TRP A 57 -7.99 -0.57 1.08
N LEU A 58 -8.44 0.23 0.11
CA LEU A 58 -8.33 1.68 0.15
C LEU A 58 -9.07 2.26 1.36
N THR A 59 -10.30 1.82 1.62
CA THR A 59 -11.08 2.23 2.80
C THR A 59 -10.41 1.82 4.10
N THR A 60 -9.84 0.61 4.17
CA THR A 60 -9.15 0.14 5.37
C THR A 60 -7.89 0.96 5.66
N LEU A 61 -7.06 1.23 4.65
CA LEU A 61 -5.85 2.04 4.83
C LEU A 61 -6.17 3.53 5.08
N ALA A 62 -7.23 4.07 4.47
CA ALA A 62 -7.64 5.46 4.67
C ALA A 62 -8.07 5.74 6.13
N ARG A 63 -8.72 4.78 6.82
CA ARG A 63 -9.06 4.89 8.25
C ARG A 63 -7.83 5.06 9.16
N HIS A 64 -6.67 4.66 8.67
CA HIS A 64 -5.40 4.73 9.38
C HIS A 64 -4.55 5.95 8.98
N ALA A 65 -4.99 6.70 7.98
CA ALA A 65 -4.37 7.94 7.56
C ALA A 65 -4.86 9.11 8.42
N GLU A 66 -3.95 9.98 8.81
CA GLU A 66 -4.29 11.20 9.54
C GLU A 66 -5.21 12.09 8.69
N GLY A 67 -6.34 12.51 9.25
CA GLY A 67 -7.37 13.27 8.52
C GLY A 67 -7.97 12.53 7.31
N ALA A 68 -7.83 11.20 7.23
CA ALA A 68 -8.18 10.38 6.07
C ALA A 68 -7.48 10.82 4.76
N GLN A 69 -6.40 11.60 4.86
CA GLN A 69 -5.65 12.04 3.69
C GLN A 69 -4.61 10.99 3.29
N VAL A 70 -4.82 10.43 2.09
CA VAL A 70 -3.92 9.46 1.50
C VAL A 70 -3.07 10.16 0.45
N THR A 71 -1.76 9.96 0.53
CA THR A 71 -0.79 10.48 -0.44
C THR A 71 0.03 9.34 -1.03
N GLN A 72 0.50 9.47 -2.27
CA GLN A 72 1.56 8.65 -2.87
C GLN A 72 2.96 9.26 -2.68
N GLY A 73 3.06 10.38 -1.97
CA GLY A 73 4.33 11.06 -1.67
C GLY A 73 5.03 11.52 -2.94
N ALA A 74 6.33 11.23 -3.04
CA ALA A 74 7.15 11.62 -4.19
C ALA A 74 6.67 11.07 -5.54
N PHE A 75 5.76 10.08 -5.55
CA PHE A 75 5.19 9.50 -6.77
C PHE A 75 3.98 10.26 -7.32
N GLU A 76 3.45 11.27 -6.60
CA GLU A 76 2.31 12.07 -7.10
C GLU A 76 2.69 13.07 -8.20
N ARG A 77 3.97 13.47 -8.26
CA ARG A 77 4.45 14.51 -9.16
C ARG A 77 5.67 14.02 -9.93
N PRO A 78 5.78 14.31 -11.24
CA PRO A 78 7.00 14.04 -11.97
C PRO A 78 8.17 14.83 -11.35
N TRP A 79 9.32 14.17 -11.25
CA TRP A 79 10.55 14.78 -10.76
C TRP A 79 10.97 15.93 -11.70
N LYS A 80 11.40 17.07 -11.12
CA LYS A 80 11.93 18.21 -11.87
C LYS A 80 13.45 18.17 -11.93
#